data_AF-A0A1V5L7Z8-F1
#
_entry.id   AF-A0A1V5L7Z8-F1
#
_cell.length_a   1.000
_cell.length_b   1.000
_cell.length_c   1.000
_cell.angle_alpha   90.00
_cell.angle_beta   90.00
_cell.angle_gamma   90.00
#
_symmetry.space_group_name_H-M   'P 1'
#
loop_
_entity.id
_entity.type
_entity.pdbx_description
1 polymer ?
#
loop_
_entity_poly.entity_id
_entity_poly.type
_entity_poly.pdbx_seq_one_letter_code
_entity_poly.pdbx_strand_id
1 'polypeptide(L)'
;MQRMHGEALSGTIHGRLGCTKGVGMKKTALLMLMFVVLMLVFVPSALAATPQDIYDDYADNLKLDGTYTPEELKAYLNDPVIHQYGKPDITEPLDSLIRQQLKDRPTFPFTGFQILLVSAGAVALIVVGVLLRRQSRRDPSA
;
A
#
# COMPACT_ATOMS: atom_id res chain seq x y z
N MET A 1 -54.83 56.34 -26.27
CA MET A 1 -54.27 54.98 -26.42
C MET A 1 -53.62 54.60 -25.10
N GLN A 2 -54.28 53.74 -24.32
CA GLN A 2 -54.04 53.50 -22.88
C GLN A 2 -54.07 51.98 -22.62
N ARG A 3 -53.14 51.50 -21.78
CA ARG A 3 -53.14 50.29 -20.92
C ARG A 3 -53.48 48.91 -21.55
N MET A 4 -52.55 47.95 -21.52
CA MET A 4 -52.19 47.06 -20.39
C MET A 4 -53.33 46.11 -19.95
N HIS A 5 -53.25 44.85 -20.41
CA HIS A 5 -53.84 43.59 -19.88
C HIS A 5 -53.12 42.48 -20.68
N GLY A 6 -52.53 41.40 -20.17
CA GLY A 6 -52.79 40.48 -19.04
C GLY A 6 -52.32 39.09 -19.52
N GLU A 7 -52.26 38.06 -18.67
CA GLU A 7 -51.82 36.66 -18.94
C GLU A 7 -50.27 36.46 -18.93
N ALA A 8 -49.59 36.31 -17.78
CA ALA A 8 -49.64 35.19 -16.83
C ALA A 8 -49.23 33.83 -17.43
N LEU A 9 -47.92 33.56 -17.52
CA LEU A 9 -47.40 32.18 -17.46
C LEU A 9 -46.23 32.09 -16.49
N SER A 10 -46.65 31.90 -15.24
CA SER A 10 -45.91 31.37 -14.11
C SER A 10 -45.41 29.95 -14.43
N GLY A 11 -44.17 29.84 -14.92
CA GLY A 11 -43.42 28.59 -14.99
C GLY A 11 -42.44 28.49 -13.83
N THR A 12 -42.97 28.33 -12.62
CA THR A 12 -42.21 28.09 -11.39
C THR A 12 -41.45 26.76 -11.50
N ILE A 13 -40.20 26.81 -11.98
CA ILE A 13 -39.25 25.71 -11.84
C ILE A 13 -38.75 25.73 -10.39
N HIS A 14 -39.52 25.08 -9.52
CA HIS A 14 -39.03 24.62 -8.22
C HIS A 14 -38.10 23.42 -8.45
N GLY A 15 -36.86 23.71 -8.86
CA GLY A 15 -35.73 22.82 -8.69
C GLY A 15 -35.40 22.72 -7.21
N ARG A 16 -36.11 21.83 -6.52
CA ARG A 16 -35.96 21.51 -5.10
C ARG A 16 -34.49 21.17 -4.84
N LEU A 17 -33.74 22.10 -4.22
CA LEU A 17 -32.39 21.85 -3.71
C LEU A 17 -32.46 20.56 -2.91
N GLY A 18 -31.77 19.54 -3.37
CA GLY A 18 -31.57 18.31 -2.63
C GLY A 18 -30.95 18.68 -1.29
N CYS A 19 -31.75 18.62 -0.23
CA CYS A 19 -31.25 18.52 1.13
C CYS A 19 -30.38 17.27 1.18
N THR A 20 -29.08 17.44 0.97
CA THR A 20 -28.07 16.48 1.38
C THR A 20 -28.20 16.41 2.89
N LYS A 21 -28.91 15.38 3.36
CA LYS A 21 -29.00 15.04 4.78
C LYS A 21 -27.58 14.97 5.29
N GLY A 22 -27.20 15.94 6.12
CA GLY A 22 -25.88 16.01 6.73
C GLY A 22 -25.59 14.66 7.38
N VAL A 23 -24.69 13.88 6.76
CA VAL A 23 -24.12 12.70 7.37
C VAL A 23 -23.43 13.22 8.62
N GLY A 24 -24.03 13.01 9.80
CA GLY A 24 -23.53 13.61 11.04
C GLY A 24 -22.04 13.33 11.19
N MET A 25 -21.25 14.33 11.63
CA MET A 25 -19.77 14.31 11.71
C MET A 25 -19.16 13.01 12.27
N LYS A 26 -19.89 12.31 13.15
CA LYS A 26 -19.53 11.00 13.71
C LYS A 26 -19.60 9.86 12.69
N LYS A 27 -20.58 9.87 11.78
CA LYS A 27 -20.73 8.91 10.67
C LYS A 27 -19.71 9.16 9.56
N THR A 28 -19.40 10.42 9.25
CA THR A 28 -18.31 10.74 8.30
C THR A 28 -16.95 10.39 8.88
N ALA A 29 -16.71 10.62 10.18
CA ALA A 29 -15.50 10.18 10.86
C ALA A 29 -15.38 8.65 10.90
N LEU A 30 -16.47 7.93 11.15
CA LEU A 30 -16.50 6.46 11.12
C LEU A 30 -16.24 5.92 9.71
N LEU A 31 -16.81 6.53 8.67
CA LEU A 31 -16.55 6.15 7.28
C LEU A 31 -15.10 6.41 6.86
N MET A 32 -14.53 7.54 7.26
CA MET A 32 -13.11 7.84 7.04
C MET A 32 -12.21 6.84 7.77
N LEU A 33 -12.50 6.54 9.04
CA LEU A 33 -11.74 5.55 9.80
C LEU A 33 -11.84 4.16 9.17
N MET A 34 -13.05 3.74 8.78
CA MET A 34 -13.27 2.46 8.10
C MET A 34 -12.51 2.38 6.78
N PHE A 35 -12.49 3.47 6.00
CA PHE A 35 -11.74 3.53 4.74
C PHE A 35 -10.23 3.42 4.97
N VAL A 36 -9.70 4.10 5.99
CA VAL A 36 -8.28 3.99 6.38
C VAL A 36 -7.94 2.57 6.84
N VAL A 37 -8.80 1.95 7.65
CA VAL A 37 -8.61 0.56 8.09
C VAL A 37 -8.68 -0.40 6.90
N LEU A 38 -9.62 -0.21 5.97
CA LEU A 38 -9.76 -1.06 4.78
C LEU A 38 -8.53 -0.98 3.87
N MET A 39 -7.97 0.22 3.68
CA MET A 39 -6.72 0.42 2.94
C MET A 39 -5.54 -0.26 3.62
N LEU A 40 -5.52 -0.34 4.96
CA LEU A 40 -4.47 -1.01 5.71
C LEU A 40 -4.50 -2.54 5.56
N VAL A 41 -5.66 -3.14 5.30
CA VAL A 41 -5.76 -4.59 5.07
C VAL A 41 -5.45 -4.97 3.62
N PHE A 42 -5.52 -4.02 2.69
CA PHE A 42 -5.23 -4.23 1.27
C PHE A 42 -3.74 -4.09 0.92
N VAL A 43 -2.85 -4.36 1.87
CA VAL A 43 -1.42 -4.43 1.58
C VAL A 43 -1.15 -5.79 0.93
N PRO A 44 -0.66 -5.83 -0.33
CA PRO A 44 -0.32 -7.09 -0.96
C PRO A 44 0.78 -7.79 -0.15
N SER A 45 0.44 -8.94 0.44
CA SER A 45 1.42 -9.88 0.97
C SER A 45 2.07 -10.58 -0.22
N ALA A 46 3.32 -10.21 -0.54
CA ALA A 46 4.11 -10.95 -1.52
C ALA A 46 4.33 -12.36 -0.96
N LEU A 47 3.74 -13.37 -1.61
CA LEU A 47 4.10 -14.76 -1.36
C LEU A 47 5.56 -14.92 -1.80
N ALA A 48 6.43 -15.26 -0.86
CA ALA A 48 7.84 -15.41 -1.13
C ALA A 48 8.09 -16.69 -1.94
N ALA A 49 8.89 -16.60 -3.01
CA ALA A 49 9.37 -17.76 -3.74
C ALA A 49 10.30 -18.60 -2.86
N THR A 50 10.19 -19.93 -2.94
CA THR A 50 11.05 -20.82 -2.18
C THR A 50 12.42 -21.00 -2.87
N PRO A 51 13.48 -21.36 -2.14
CA PRO A 51 14.77 -21.74 -2.74
C PRO A 51 14.65 -22.83 -3.80
N GLN A 52 13.71 -23.76 -3.61
CA GLN A 52 13.44 -24.83 -4.56
C GLN A 52 12.88 -24.29 -5.89
N ASP A 53 11.95 -23.32 -5.83
CA ASP A 53 11.37 -22.72 -7.04
C ASP A 53 12.44 -22.04 -7.91
N ILE A 54 13.41 -21.37 -7.26
CA ILE A 54 14.56 -20.73 -7.94
C ILE A 54 15.46 -21.77 -8.62
N TYR A 55 15.70 -22.90 -7.94
CA TYR A 55 16.49 -24.00 -8.51
C TYR A 55 15.79 -24.62 -9.71
N ASP A 56 14.50 -24.93 -9.57
CA ASP A 56 13.71 -25.61 -10.60
C ASP A 56 13.54 -24.71 -11.84
N ASP A 57 13.27 -23.40 -11.68
CA ASP A 57 13.21 -22.42 -12.78
C ASP A 57 14.49 -22.42 -13.61
N TYR A 58 15.64 -22.32 -12.94
CA TYR A 58 16.91 -22.35 -13.64
C TYR A 58 17.24 -23.73 -14.22
N ALA A 59 16.85 -24.82 -13.56
CA ALA A 59 17.09 -26.18 -14.05
C ALA A 59 16.29 -26.51 -15.32
N ASP A 60 15.12 -25.90 -15.50
CA ASP A 60 14.23 -26.18 -16.62
C ASP A 60 14.76 -25.67 -17.97
N ASN A 61 15.31 -24.46 -17.99
CA ASN A 61 15.71 -23.79 -19.23
C ASN A 61 17.13 -23.16 -19.18
N LEU A 62 17.87 -23.38 -18.10
CA LEU A 62 19.19 -22.77 -17.81
C LEU A 62 19.14 -21.23 -17.78
N LYS A 63 17.97 -20.66 -17.46
CA LYS A 63 17.73 -19.23 -17.35
C LYS A 63 16.92 -18.94 -16.11
N LEU A 64 17.27 -17.85 -15.44
CA LEU A 64 16.52 -17.36 -14.31
C LEU A 64 15.58 -16.27 -14.83
N ASP A 65 14.34 -16.64 -15.19
CA ASP A 65 13.36 -15.72 -15.78
C ASP A 65 12.28 -15.25 -14.79
N GLY A 66 12.20 -15.90 -13.62
CA GLY A 66 11.34 -15.46 -12.53
C GLY A 66 11.71 -14.08 -11.94
N THR A 67 10.71 -13.37 -11.44
CA THR A 67 10.88 -12.09 -10.76
C THR A 67 11.20 -12.30 -9.28
N TYR A 68 12.45 -12.65 -8.97
CA TYR A 68 12.89 -12.91 -7.59
C TYR A 68 13.38 -11.67 -6.86
N THR A 69 12.97 -11.54 -5.60
CA THR A 69 13.44 -10.48 -4.72
C THR A 69 14.87 -10.77 -4.24
N PRO A 70 15.65 -9.73 -3.85
CA PRO A 70 16.99 -9.93 -3.32
C PRO A 70 17.03 -10.86 -2.10
N GLU A 71 15.98 -10.86 -1.29
CA GLU A 71 15.87 -11.66 -0.08
C GLU A 71 15.70 -13.14 -0.42
N GLU A 72 14.87 -13.45 -1.42
CA GLU A 72 14.65 -14.82 -1.91
C GLU A 72 15.94 -15.37 -2.54
N LEU A 73 16.62 -14.58 -3.36
CA LEU A 73 17.91 -14.92 -3.93
C LEU A 73 18.99 -15.16 -2.86
N LYS A 74 19.00 -14.37 -1.78
CA LYS A 74 19.89 -14.61 -0.63
C LYS A 74 19.48 -15.84 0.17
N ALA A 75 18.19 -16.13 0.28
CA ALA A 75 17.69 -17.32 0.94
C ALA A 75 18.16 -18.58 0.21
N TYR A 76 18.06 -18.58 -1.13
CA TYR A 76 18.64 -19.63 -1.97
C TYR A 76 20.14 -19.81 -1.69
N LEU A 77 20.94 -18.74 -1.75
CA LEU A 77 22.41 -18.81 -1.51
C LEU A 77 22.79 -19.30 -0.11
N ASN A 78 21.88 -19.26 0.86
CA ASN A 78 22.09 -19.72 2.23
C ASN A 78 21.46 -21.09 2.50
N ASP A 79 20.77 -21.71 1.53
CA ASP A 79 20.10 -22.99 1.71
C ASP A 79 21.08 -24.17 1.56
N PRO A 80 21.43 -24.89 2.65
CA PRO A 80 22.36 -26.00 2.56
C PRO A 80 21.79 -27.21 1.80
N VAL A 81 20.46 -27.37 1.73
CA VAL A 81 19.82 -28.54 1.12
C VAL A 81 20.04 -28.54 -0.39
N ILE A 82 19.78 -27.41 -1.05
CA ILE A 82 19.99 -27.27 -2.50
C ILE A 82 21.48 -27.42 -2.85
N HIS A 83 22.37 -26.84 -2.05
CA HIS A 83 23.81 -26.91 -2.32
C HIS A 83 24.40 -28.31 -2.09
N GLN A 84 23.78 -29.13 -1.23
CA GLN A 84 24.25 -30.48 -0.94
C GLN A 84 23.63 -31.55 -1.86
N TYR A 85 22.37 -31.38 -2.25
CA TYR A 85 21.63 -32.38 -3.02
C TYR A 85 21.32 -31.95 -4.47
N GLY A 86 21.49 -30.67 -4.78
CA GLY A 86 21.38 -30.14 -6.14
C GLY A 86 22.55 -30.58 -7.01
N LYS A 87 22.32 -30.59 -8.32
CA LYS A 87 23.35 -30.93 -9.31
C LYS A 87 24.39 -29.80 -9.41
N PRO A 88 25.70 -30.09 -9.28
CA PRO A 88 26.75 -29.06 -9.33
C PRO A 88 26.78 -28.30 -10.65
N ASP A 89 26.47 -28.97 -11.77
CA ASP A 89 26.38 -28.37 -13.10
C ASP A 89 25.29 -27.29 -13.23
N ILE A 90 24.34 -27.25 -12.29
CA ILE A 90 23.24 -26.29 -12.24
C ILE A 90 23.49 -25.25 -11.14
N THR A 91 23.91 -25.68 -9.94
CA THR A 91 24.10 -24.77 -8.80
C THR A 91 25.28 -23.83 -9.01
N GLU A 92 26.40 -24.27 -9.59
CA GLU A 92 27.57 -23.42 -9.80
C GLU A 92 27.30 -22.20 -10.72
N PRO A 93 26.74 -22.37 -11.92
CA PRO A 93 26.43 -21.23 -12.78
C PRO A 93 25.29 -20.39 -12.20
N LEU A 94 24.30 -21.00 -11.54
CA LEU A 94 23.21 -20.29 -10.87
C LEU A 94 23.72 -19.38 -9.74
N ASP A 95 24.60 -19.90 -8.87
CA ASP A 95 25.21 -19.14 -7.78
C ASP A 95 25.97 -17.91 -8.30
N SER A 96 26.73 -18.08 -9.38
CA SER A 96 27.46 -17.00 -10.02
C SER A 96 26.51 -15.91 -10.53
N LEU A 97 25.46 -16.31 -11.25
CA LEU A 97 24.45 -15.39 -11.78
C LEU A 97 23.72 -14.63 -10.67
N ILE A 98 23.30 -15.33 -9.61
CA ILE A 98 22.61 -14.73 -8.48
C ILE A 98 23.52 -13.74 -7.76
N ARG A 99 24.78 -14.11 -7.49
CA ARG A 99 25.76 -13.21 -6.86
C ARG A 99 26.04 -11.97 -7.70
N GLN A 100 26.07 -12.11 -9.02
CA GLN A 100 26.20 -10.97 -9.94
C GLN A 100 24.97 -10.06 -9.86
N GLN A 101 23.76 -10.61 -9.96
CA GLN A 101 22.52 -9.85 -9.83
C GLN A 101 22.41 -9.12 -8.48
N LEU A 102 22.88 -9.73 -7.39
CA LEU A 102 22.89 -9.11 -6.07
C LEU A 102 23.87 -7.94 -5.97
N LYS A 103 25.01 -8.01 -6.66
CA LYS A 103 26.01 -6.94 -6.69
C LYS A 103 25.55 -5.75 -7.51
N ASP A 104 24.86 -6.01 -8.63
CA ASP A 104 24.38 -4.96 -9.54
C ASP A 104 23.15 -4.22 -8.96
N ARG A 105 22.50 -4.78 -7.93
CA ARG A 105 21.36 -4.13 -7.28
C ARG A 105 21.85 -3.04 -6.32
N PRO A 106 21.28 -1.82 -6.39
CA PRO A 106 21.58 -0.77 -5.42
C PRO A 106 21.01 -1.18 -4.05
N THR A 107 21.87 -1.66 -3.15
CA THR A 107 21.51 -1.87 -1.75
C THR A 107 21.42 -0.53 -1.04
N PHE A 108 20.19 -0.02 -0.90
CA PHE A 108 19.93 1.16 -0.10
C PHE A 108 20.19 0.86 1.39
N PRO A 109 20.83 1.78 2.15
CA PRO A 109 21.20 1.57 3.54
C PRO A 109 20.01 1.53 4.52
N PHE A 110 18.78 1.74 4.03
CA PHE A 110 17.54 1.55 4.76
C PHE A 110 16.56 0.86 3.83
N THR A 111 15.85 -0.15 4.33
CA THR A 111 14.78 -0.77 3.54
C THR A 111 13.68 0.27 3.30
N GLY A 112 13.11 0.34 2.10
CA GLY A 112 11.97 1.24 1.83
C GLY A 112 10.83 1.01 2.83
N PHE A 113 10.66 -0.24 3.28
CA PHE A 113 9.74 -0.62 4.35
C PHE A 113 10.11 -0.03 5.73
N GLN A 114 11.39 0.01 6.12
CA GLN A 114 11.80 0.69 7.36
C GLN A 114 11.47 2.18 7.33
N ILE A 115 11.76 2.87 6.22
CA ILE A 115 11.39 4.28 6.05
C ILE A 115 9.87 4.45 6.10
N LEU A 116 9.12 3.54 5.47
CA LEU A 116 7.67 3.54 5.48
C LEU A 116 7.09 3.31 6.89
N LEU A 117 7.64 2.36 7.66
CA LEU A 117 7.22 2.12 9.04
C LEU A 117 7.54 3.31 9.96
N VAL A 118 8.74 3.86 9.86
CA VAL A 118 9.17 5.03 10.66
C VAL A 118 8.30 6.24 10.33
N SER A 119 8.08 6.51 9.04
CA SER A 119 7.22 7.62 8.61
C SER A 119 5.76 7.41 8.98
N ALA A 120 5.22 6.19 8.83
CA ALA A 120 3.87 5.85 9.27
C ALA A 120 3.70 6.05 10.77
N GLY A 121 4.65 5.59 11.58
CA GLY A 121 4.66 5.79 13.03
C GLY A 121 4.71 7.28 13.42
N ALA A 122 5.58 8.06 12.76
CA ALA A 122 5.66 9.50 12.98
C ALA A 122 4.35 10.22 12.65
N VAL A 123 3.74 9.90 11.50
CA VAL A 123 2.45 10.47 11.09
C VAL A 123 1.35 10.09 12.08
N ALA A 124 1.30 8.83 12.51
CA ALA A 124 0.32 8.36 13.50
C ALA A 124 0.43 9.15 14.81
N LEU A 125 1.65 9.33 15.33
CA LEU A 125 1.91 10.11 16.54
C LEU A 125 1.51 11.58 16.39
N ILE A 126 1.82 12.21 15.24
CA ILE A 126 1.41 13.59 14.95
C ILE A 126 -0.11 13.71 14.94
N VAL A 127 -0.81 12.80 14.26
CA VAL A 127 -2.29 12.81 14.18
C VAL A 127 -2.91 12.65 15.57
N VAL A 128 -2.42 11.69 16.37
CA VAL A 128 -2.89 11.47 17.74
C VAL A 128 -2.62 12.70 18.62
N GLY A 129 -1.41 13.27 18.56
CA GLY A 129 -1.05 14.47 19.32
C GLY A 129 -1.92 15.67 18.96
N VAL A 130 -2.23 15.87 17.67
CA VAL A 130 -3.12 16.94 17.21
C VAL A 130 -4.56 16.72 17.68
N LEU A 131 -5.06 15.46 17.65
CA LEU A 131 -6.39 15.14 18.17
C LEU A 131 -6.50 15.42 19.68
N LEU A 132 -5.52 14.96 20.47
CA LEU A 132 -5.48 15.20 21.91
C LEU A 132 -5.40 16.70 22.22
N ARG A 133 -4.61 17.45 21.46
CA ARG A 133 -4.51 18.91 21.60
C ARG A 133 -5.83 19.63 21.32
N ARG A 134 -6.64 19.11 20.39
CA ARG A 134 -7.97 19.68 20.09
C ARG A 134 -9.00 19.32 21.17
N GLN A 135 -8.90 18.16 21.79
CA GLN A 135 -9.80 17.73 22.88
C GLN A 135 -9.51 18.51 24.17
N SER A 136 -8.25 18.67 24.56
CA SER A 136 -7.88 19.43 25.78
C SER A 136 -8.27 20.90 25.74
N ARG A 137 -8.40 21.51 24.55
CA ARG A 137 -8.89 22.89 24.39
C ARG A 137 -10.41 23.03 24.44
N ARG A 138 -11.17 21.93 24.50
CA ARG A 138 -12.63 21.95 24.58
C ARG A 138 -13.17 22.03 26.01
N ASP A 139 -12.31 22.09 27.01
CA ASP A 139 -12.71 22.38 28.39
C ASP A 139 -12.42 23.86 28.77
N PRO A 140 -13.26 24.81 28.32
CA PRO A 140 -13.60 25.99 29.09
C PRO A 140 -15.04 25.86 29.60
N SER A 141 -15.22 26.04 30.91
CA SER A 141 -16.48 26.07 31.69
C SER A 141 -17.17 24.72 32.00
N ALA A 142 -16.71 24.09 33.08
CA ALA A 142 -17.61 23.72 34.17
C ALA A 142 -17.47 24.77 35.28
#